data_AF-A0A1Z9LR40-F1
#
_entry.id   AF-A0A1Z9LR40-F1
#
_cell.length_a   1.000
_cell.length_b   1.000
_cell.length_c   1.000
_cell.angle_alpha   90.00
_cell.angle_beta   90.00
_cell.angle_gamma   90.00
#
_symmetry.space_group_name_H-M   'P 1'
#
loop_
_entity.id
_entity.type
_entity.pdbx_description
1 polymer ?
#
loop_
_entity_poly.entity_id
_entity_poly.type
_entity_poly.pdbx_seq_one_letter_code
_entity_poly.pdbx_strand_id
1 'polypeptide(L)'
;MSFTYNKENLFAEFDVAKQKDIKMSKKKDQFAKENDKFDNRIQFFKDHIELKKTNPHYYSGLDINFEKLLEAWSSTSPIDFFYNTVFGMSYAEKMRISEIELAEKKATEGLGV
;
A
#
# COMPACT_ATOMS: atom_id res chain seq x y z
N MET A 1 -23.52 -21.18 7.51
CA MET A 1 -22.89 -20.29 6.52
C MET A 1 -21.40 -20.32 6.77
N SER A 2 -20.58 -20.78 5.82
CA SER A 2 -19.13 -20.61 5.92
C SER A 2 -18.81 -19.17 5.53
N PHE A 3 -18.29 -18.38 6.47
CA PHE A 3 -17.80 -17.04 6.16
C PHE A 3 -16.53 -17.17 5.30
N THR A 4 -16.43 -16.34 4.28
CA THR A 4 -15.23 -16.25 3.42
C THR A 4 -14.96 -14.80 3.10
N TYR A 5 -13.70 -14.38 3.20
CA TYR A 5 -13.27 -13.07 2.75
C TYR A 5 -13.31 -12.99 1.23
N ASN A 6 -13.77 -11.84 0.74
CA ASN A 6 -13.60 -11.41 -0.64
C ASN A 6 -12.70 -10.15 -0.66
N LYS A 7 -12.36 -9.68 -1.85
CA LYS A 7 -11.51 -8.48 -2.00
C LYS A 7 -12.17 -7.24 -1.40
N GLU A 8 -13.48 -7.09 -1.58
CA GLU A 8 -14.25 -5.90 -1.15
C GLU A 8 -14.21 -5.73 0.37
N ASN A 9 -14.45 -6.80 1.11
CA ASN A 9 -14.47 -6.79 2.58
C ASN A 9 -13.08 -6.47 3.14
N LEU A 10 -12.03 -7.08 2.58
CA LEU A 10 -10.66 -6.80 2.99
C LEU A 10 -10.24 -5.37 2.67
N PHE A 11 -10.63 -4.83 1.51
CA PHE A 11 -10.35 -3.44 1.18
C PHE A 11 -11.12 -2.46 2.08
N ALA A 12 -12.36 -2.77 2.44
CA ALA A 12 -13.13 -1.95 3.37
C ALA A 12 -12.51 -1.94 4.77
N GLU A 13 -12.12 -3.10 5.30
CA GLU A 13 -11.45 -3.21 6.60
C GLU A 13 -10.08 -2.52 6.58
N PHE A 14 -9.32 -2.67 5.49
CA PHE A 14 -8.04 -1.99 5.31
C PHE A 14 -8.21 -0.48 5.20
N ASP A 15 -9.23 0.02 4.50
CA ASP A 15 -9.51 1.46 4.42
C ASP A 15 -9.86 2.01 5.80
N VAL A 16 -10.65 1.30 6.61
CA VAL A 16 -10.90 1.69 8.00
C VAL A 16 -9.60 1.78 8.80
N ALA A 17 -8.68 0.82 8.65
CA ALA A 17 -7.35 0.89 9.27
C ALA A 17 -6.56 2.11 8.77
N LYS A 18 -6.56 2.37 7.46
CA LYS A 18 -5.96 3.56 6.85
C LYS A 18 -6.55 4.87 7.40
N GLN A 19 -7.87 4.97 7.53
CA GLN A 19 -8.52 6.17 8.07
C GLN A 19 -8.17 6.39 9.55
N LYS A 20 -8.01 5.32 10.34
CA LYS A 20 -7.54 5.42 11.72
C LYS A 20 -6.11 5.97 11.79
N ASP A 21 -5.22 5.48 10.94
CA ASP A 21 -3.84 5.99 10.84
C ASP A 21 -3.80 7.48 10.48
N ILE A 22 -4.58 7.90 9.48
CA ILE A 22 -4.69 9.31 9.07
C ILE A 22 -5.18 10.18 10.22
N LYS A 23 -6.18 9.71 10.99
CA LYS A 23 -6.73 10.42 12.15
C LYS A 23 -5.72 10.56 13.29
N MET A 24 -4.77 9.63 13.42
CA MET A 24 -3.71 9.69 14.44
C MET A 24 -2.58 10.65 14.06
N SER A 25 -2.42 10.96 12.76
CA SER A 25 -1.40 11.91 12.31
C SER A 25 -1.76 13.36 12.66
N LYS A 26 -0.74 14.12 13.08
CA LYS A 26 -0.84 15.57 13.36
C LYS A 26 -0.41 16.44 12.17
N LYS A 27 -0.04 15.83 11.03
CA LYS A 27 0.39 16.56 9.83
C LYS A 27 -0.80 17.32 9.21
N LYS A 28 -0.52 18.35 8.42
CA LYS A 28 -1.57 19.15 7.76
C LYS A 28 -1.93 18.59 6.38
N ASP A 29 -0.91 18.30 5.58
CA ASP A 29 -1.08 17.78 4.23
C ASP A 29 -1.63 16.35 4.24
N GLN A 30 -2.61 16.08 3.38
CA GLN A 30 -3.25 14.78 3.28
C GLN A 30 -2.24 13.67 2.95
N PHE A 31 -1.34 13.94 1.99
CA PHE A 31 -0.28 13.01 1.63
C PHE A 31 0.66 12.71 2.80
N ALA A 32 1.01 13.73 3.60
CA ALA A 32 1.84 13.53 4.78
C ALA A 32 1.10 12.70 5.84
N LYS A 33 -0.19 12.97 6.09
CA LYS A 33 -0.99 12.19 7.07
C LYS A 33 -1.07 10.71 6.70
N GLU A 34 -1.28 10.41 5.42
CA GLU A 34 -1.40 9.04 4.93
C GLU A 34 -0.13 8.21 5.07
N ASN A 35 1.01 8.89 5.24
CA ASN A 35 2.36 8.31 5.25
C ASN A 35 3.15 8.58 6.55
N ASP A 36 2.50 9.12 7.58
CA ASP A 36 3.13 9.46 8.87
C ASP A 36 3.03 8.31 9.88
N LYS A 37 1.92 7.57 9.85
CA LYS A 37 1.60 6.48 10.77
C LYS A 37 1.00 5.30 10.01
N PHE A 38 1.34 4.10 10.44
CA PHE A 38 0.88 2.84 9.83
C PHE A 38 0.49 1.79 10.88
N ASP A 39 0.34 2.19 12.15
CA ASP A 39 0.17 1.27 13.27
C ASP A 39 -1.08 0.39 13.10
N ASN A 40 -2.20 0.96 12.64
CA ASN A 40 -3.44 0.23 12.43
C ASN A 40 -3.36 -0.68 11.20
N ARG A 41 -2.73 -0.23 10.10
CA ARG A 41 -2.46 -1.10 8.93
C ARG A 41 -1.56 -2.28 9.30
N ILE A 42 -0.50 -2.04 10.08
CA ILE A 42 0.40 -3.09 10.58
C ILE A 42 -0.39 -4.10 11.43
N GLN A 43 -1.26 -3.60 12.33
CA GLN A 43 -2.08 -4.48 13.16
C GLN A 43 -3.07 -5.31 12.32
N PHE A 44 -3.72 -4.69 11.34
CA PHE A 44 -4.59 -5.39 10.38
C PHE A 44 -3.87 -6.59 9.74
N PHE A 45 -2.62 -6.41 9.28
CA PHE A 45 -1.87 -7.54 8.71
C PHE A 45 -1.56 -8.63 9.74
N LYS A 46 -1.18 -8.26 10.97
CA LYS A 46 -0.94 -9.24 12.05
C LYS A 46 -2.19 -10.08 12.33
N ASP A 47 -3.33 -9.42 12.46
CA ASP A 47 -4.63 -10.07 12.73
C ASP A 47 -4.99 -11.05 11.60
N HIS A 48 -4.81 -10.65 10.34
CA HIS A 48 -5.09 -11.52 9.18
C HIS A 48 -4.09 -12.67 9.03
N ILE A 49 -2.83 -12.52 9.44
CA ILE A 49 -1.86 -13.62 9.47
C ILE A 49 -2.32 -14.69 10.47
N GLU A 50 -2.71 -14.28 11.68
CA GLU A 50 -3.22 -15.20 12.71
C GLU A 50 -4.55 -15.84 12.29
N LEU A 51 -5.45 -15.06 11.71
CA LEU A 51 -6.74 -15.55 11.23
C LEU A 51 -6.58 -16.52 10.05
N LYS A 52 -5.63 -16.29 9.15
CA LYS A 52 -5.31 -17.23 8.05
C LYS A 52 -4.70 -18.53 8.57
N LYS A 53 -3.89 -18.47 9.64
CA LYS A 53 -3.34 -19.67 10.29
C LYS A 53 -4.43 -20.52 10.95
N THR A 54 -5.38 -19.90 11.64
CA THR A 54 -6.46 -20.60 12.35
C THR A 54 -7.61 -21.01 11.43
N ASN A 55 -7.93 -20.19 10.43
CA ASN A 55 -9.07 -20.35 9.53
C ASN A 55 -8.66 -20.15 8.05
N PRO A 56 -7.80 -21.02 7.49
CA PRO A 56 -7.31 -20.85 6.12
C PRO A 56 -8.43 -20.88 5.07
N HIS A 57 -9.52 -21.59 5.35
CA HIS A 57 -10.68 -21.71 4.48
C HIS A 57 -11.40 -20.37 4.24
N TYR A 58 -11.27 -19.39 5.16
CA TYR A 58 -11.83 -18.04 4.97
C TYR A 58 -11.19 -17.31 3.78
N TYR A 59 -9.96 -17.67 3.39
CA TYR A 59 -9.21 -17.02 2.32
C TYR A 59 -9.08 -17.91 1.07
N SER A 60 -9.86 -18.98 0.97
CA SER A 60 -9.76 -19.97 -0.12
C SER A 60 -9.91 -19.37 -1.54
N GLY A 61 -10.63 -18.25 -1.68
CA GLY A 61 -10.76 -17.52 -2.95
C GLY A 61 -9.73 -16.40 -3.17
N LEU A 62 -8.72 -16.27 -2.30
CA LEU A 62 -7.81 -15.13 -2.26
C LEU A 62 -6.35 -15.59 -2.14
N ASP A 63 -5.53 -15.26 -3.14
CA ASP A 63 -4.09 -15.43 -3.06
C ASP A 63 -3.44 -14.15 -2.51
N ILE A 64 -3.39 -14.04 -1.18
CA ILE A 64 -2.80 -12.90 -0.46
C ILE A 64 -1.68 -13.38 0.46
N ASN A 65 -0.52 -12.74 0.32
CA ASN A 65 0.63 -12.94 1.20
C ASN A 65 0.68 -11.83 2.27
N PHE A 66 -0.06 -12.02 3.35
CA PHE A 66 -0.12 -11.05 4.45
C PHE A 66 1.23 -10.85 5.17
N GLU A 67 2.10 -11.85 5.18
CA GLU A 67 3.44 -11.73 5.79
C GLU A 67 4.33 -10.76 5.01
N LYS A 68 4.37 -10.88 3.67
CA LYS A 68 5.08 -9.91 2.82
C LYS A 68 4.49 -8.51 2.90
N LEU A 69 3.16 -8.40 3.01
CA LEU A 69 2.50 -7.11 3.21
C LEU A 69 2.90 -6.50 4.56
N LEU A 70 2.90 -7.28 5.64
CA LEU A 70 3.36 -6.84 6.96
C LEU A 70 4.82 -6.35 6.92
N GLU A 71 5.72 -7.07 6.24
CA GLU A 71 7.11 -6.69 6.06
C GLU A 71 7.21 -5.32 5.36
N ALA A 72 6.47 -5.14 4.27
CA ALA A 72 6.46 -3.88 3.51
C ALA A 72 6.03 -2.69 4.38
N TRP A 73 4.93 -2.85 5.12
CA TRP A 73 4.38 -1.78 5.97
C TRP A 73 5.16 -1.54 7.25
N SER A 74 5.98 -2.51 7.69
CA SER A 74 6.86 -2.36 8.86
C SER A 74 8.23 -1.75 8.52
N SER A 75 8.54 -1.57 7.23
CA SER A 75 9.78 -0.96 6.79
C SER A 75 9.87 0.52 7.18
N THR A 76 11.09 1.07 7.24
CA THR A 76 11.33 2.49 7.61
C THR A 76 10.66 3.48 6.66
N SER A 77 10.53 3.11 5.38
CA SER A 77 9.80 3.87 4.37
C SER A 77 8.95 2.89 3.55
N PRO A 78 7.69 2.63 3.95
CA PRO A 78 6.82 1.67 3.25
C PRO A 78 6.59 2.03 1.78
N ILE A 79 6.57 3.33 1.47
CA ILE A 79 6.50 3.81 0.09
C ILE A 79 7.73 3.35 -0.68
N ASP A 80 8.94 3.64 -0.19
CA ASP A 80 10.16 3.26 -0.91
C ASP A 80 10.33 1.74 -0.95
N PHE A 81 9.90 1.00 0.07
CA PHE A 81 9.89 -0.46 0.03
C PHE A 81 9.03 -0.98 -1.11
N PHE A 82 7.81 -0.44 -1.27
CA PHE A 82 6.93 -0.81 -2.38
C PHE A 82 7.56 -0.47 -3.73
N TYR A 83 8.07 0.75 -3.90
CA TYR A 83 8.67 1.19 -5.16
C TYR A 83 9.94 0.39 -5.50
N ASN A 84 10.78 0.09 -4.52
CA ASN A 84 11.96 -0.75 -4.73
C ASN A 84 11.56 -2.19 -5.09
N THR A 85 10.52 -2.73 -4.48
CA THR A 85 10.06 -4.10 -4.76
C THR A 85 9.45 -4.23 -6.15
N VAL A 86 8.68 -3.24 -6.62
CA VAL A 86 7.95 -3.30 -7.89
C VAL A 86 8.77 -2.75 -9.06
N PHE A 87 9.54 -1.69 -8.83
CA PHE A 87 10.25 -0.94 -9.88
C PHE A 87 11.79 -0.97 -9.74
N GLY A 88 12.32 -1.52 -8.65
CA GLY A 88 13.78 -1.55 -8.41
C GLY A 88 14.40 -0.19 -8.08
N MET A 89 13.59 0.80 -7.70
CA MET A 89 14.01 2.18 -7.41
C MET A 89 13.11 2.82 -6.34
N SER A 90 13.55 3.90 -5.70
CA SER A 90 12.74 4.67 -4.75
C SER A 90 11.58 5.43 -5.41
N TYR A 91 10.63 5.91 -4.62
CA TYR A 91 9.54 6.76 -5.12
C TYR A 91 10.07 8.02 -5.80
N ALA A 92 11.05 8.68 -5.18
CA ALA A 92 11.63 9.90 -5.72
C ALA A 92 12.33 9.67 -7.06
N GLU A 93 13.03 8.54 -7.21
CA GLU A 93 13.65 8.15 -8.49
C GLU A 93 12.60 7.85 -9.56
N LYS A 94 11.55 7.10 -9.21
CA LYS A 94 10.50 6.79 -10.18
C LYS A 94 9.76 8.03 -10.66
N MET A 95 9.50 9.00 -9.78
CA MET A 95 8.89 10.27 -10.17
C MET A 95 9.78 11.06 -11.12
N ARG A 96 11.09 11.17 -10.84
CA ARG A 96 12.04 11.85 -11.73
C ARG A 96 12.11 11.20 -13.12
N ILE A 97 12.18 9.87 -13.18
CA ILE A 97 12.20 9.13 -14.45
C ILE A 97 10.91 9.39 -15.24
N SER A 98 9.76 9.35 -14.56
CA SER A 98 8.46 9.56 -15.21
C SER A 98 8.31 10.99 -15.77
N GLU A 99 8.86 12.00 -15.07
CA GLU A 99 8.89 13.38 -15.55
C GLU A 99 9.78 13.53 -16.80
N ILE A 100 10.95 12.88 -16.82
CA ILE A 100 11.85 12.87 -17.98
C ILE A 100 11.18 12.18 -19.17
N GLU A 101 10.62 10.98 -18.98
CA GLU A 101 9.89 10.23 -20.01
C GLU A 101 8.73 11.06 -20.59
N LEU A 102 7.99 11.78 -19.75
CA LEU A 102 6.90 12.64 -20.18
C LEU A 102 7.40 13.86 -20.98
N ALA A 103 8.51 14.46 -20.58
CA ALA A 103 9.12 15.58 -21.29
C ALA A 103 9.67 15.14 -22.67
N GLU A 104 10.33 13.99 -22.74
CA GLU A 104 10.81 13.40 -24.00
C GLU A 104 9.66 13.05 -24.93
N LYS A 105 8.56 12.49 -24.40
CA LYS A 105 7.36 12.20 -25.18
C LYS A 105 6.72 13.47 -25.75
N LYS A 106 6.60 14.54 -24.96
CA LYS A 106 6.09 15.84 -25.46
C LYS A 106 6.99 16.44 -26.54
N ALA A 107 8.30 16.33 -26.39
CA ALA A 107 9.27 16.81 -27.38
C ALA A 107 9.21 16.01 -28.69
N THR A 108 8.99 14.70 -28.62
CA THR A 108 8.87 13.82 -29.80
C THR A 108 7.51 13.90 -30.49
N GLU A 109 6.43 14.17 -29.76
CA GLU A 109 5.08 14.34 -30.31
C GLU A 109 4.80 15.77 -30.82
N GLY A 110 5.76 16.69 -30.75
CA GLY A 110 5.64 18.05 -31.29
C GLY A 110 4.59 18.93 -30.59
N LEU A 111 4.07 18.50 -29.43
CA LEU A 111 3.17 19.27 -28.59
C LEU A 111 4.01 20.22 -27.72
N GLY A 112 4.51 21.27 -28.38
CA GLY A 112 5.24 22.37 -27.76
C GLY A 112 4.35 23.22 -26.85
N VAL A 113 4.98 23.68 -25.78
CA VAL A 113 4.52 24.54 -24.68
C VAL A 113 3.68 25.74 -25.13
#